data_AF-A0A7Y2NWL3-F1
#
_entry.id   AF-A0A7Y2NWL3-F1
#
_cell.length_a   1.000
_cell.length_b   1.000
_cell.length_c   1.000
_cell.angle_alpha   90.00
_cell.angle_beta   90.00
_cell.angle_gamma   90.00
#
_symmetry.space_group_name_H-M   'P 1'
#
loop_
_entity.id
_entity.type
_entity.pdbx_description
1 polymer ?
#
loop_
_entity_poly.entity_id
_entity_poly.type
_entity_poly.pdbx_seq_one_letter_code
_entity_poly.pdbx_strand_id
1 'polypeptide(L)'
;MEPSRATTTGHVPEAPSARHLGDLARSDVSWSVYLETRHQDDSVAGRLHFLSEDTLRTTGWIFLEWSEQEIMNRFNDFSPLELWRVLESLA
;
A
#
# COMPACT_ATOMS: atom_id res chain seq x y z
N MET A 1 8.96 -30.96 6.02
CA MET A 1 9.78 -29.76 5.80
C MET A 1 9.12 -28.99 4.67
N GLU A 2 8.20 -28.09 5.01
CA GLU A 2 7.62 -27.17 4.01
C GLU A 2 8.61 -26.02 3.77
N PRO A 3 8.87 -25.64 2.51
CA PRO A 3 9.72 -24.49 2.24
C PRO A 3 8.97 -23.23 2.68
N SER A 4 9.52 -22.54 3.68
CA SER A 4 9.14 -21.17 4.01
C SER A 4 9.22 -20.34 2.74
N ARG A 5 8.05 -19.96 2.19
CA ARG A 5 7.96 -19.02 1.08
C ARG A 5 8.61 -17.73 1.57
N ALA A 6 9.79 -17.42 1.06
CA ALA A 6 10.43 -16.15 1.28
C ALA A 6 9.40 -15.07 0.93
N THR A 7 9.00 -14.28 1.91
CA THR A 7 8.37 -12.99 1.69
C THR A 7 9.38 -12.18 0.90
N THR A 8 9.31 -12.25 -0.42
CA THR A 8 10.01 -11.29 -1.27
C THR A 8 9.32 -9.98 -0.97
N THR A 9 9.87 -9.23 -0.03
CA THR A 9 9.48 -7.85 0.19
C THR A 9 9.81 -7.15 -1.12
N GLY A 10 8.82 -7.06 -2.01
CA GLY A 10 8.92 -6.23 -3.20
C GLY A 10 9.31 -4.82 -2.74
N HIS A 11 10.11 -4.15 -3.53
CA HIS A 11 10.44 -2.75 -3.32
C HIS A 11 9.66 -1.95 -4.34
N VAL A 12 9.00 -0.87 -3.93
CA VAL A 12 8.39 0.08 -4.87
C VAL A 12 9.50 1.03 -5.33
N PRO A 13 10.05 0.90 -6.56
CA PRO A 13 11.25 1.64 -6.95
C PRO A 13 11.05 3.16 -6.97
N GLU A 14 9.81 3.58 -7.27
CA GLU A 14 9.40 4.99 -7.33
C GLU A 14 9.15 5.62 -5.96
N ALA A 15 9.05 4.79 -4.91
CA ALA A 15 8.70 5.19 -3.56
C ALA A 15 9.55 4.42 -2.54
N PRO A 16 10.85 4.73 -2.42
CA PRO A 16 11.76 3.91 -1.63
C PRO A 16 11.48 3.95 -0.12
N SER A 17 10.75 4.97 0.35
CA SER A 17 10.26 5.09 1.73
C SER A 17 8.96 4.33 1.98
N ALA A 18 8.33 3.75 0.95
CA ALA A 18 7.05 3.06 1.10
C ALA A 18 7.20 1.79 1.97
N ARG A 19 6.35 1.70 2.99
CA ARG A 19 6.31 0.57 3.92
C ARG A 19 5.35 -0.50 3.41
N HIS A 20 5.80 -1.75 3.34
CA HIS A 20 4.92 -2.88 3.05
C HIS A 20 3.92 -3.07 4.19
N LEU A 21 2.63 -3.13 3.85
CA LEU A 21 1.53 -3.26 4.82
C LEU A 21 0.85 -4.63 4.76
N GLY A 22 0.97 -5.36 3.65
CA GLY A 22 0.45 -6.72 3.51
C GLY A 22 0.07 -7.04 2.07
N ASP A 23 -0.43 -8.26 1.87
CA ASP A 23 -0.81 -8.76 0.56
C ASP A 23 -2.33 -8.82 0.41
N LEU A 24 -2.81 -8.33 -0.71
CA LEU A 24 -4.21 -8.33 -1.12
C LEU A 24 -4.38 -9.35 -2.25
N ALA A 25 -4.93 -10.51 -1.91
CA ALA A 25 -5.17 -11.61 -2.84
C ALA A 25 -6.65 -11.80 -3.13
N ARG A 26 -7.00 -12.00 -4.40
CA ARG A 26 -8.33 -12.39 -4.85
C ARG A 26 -8.22 -13.36 -6.02
N SER A 27 -8.77 -14.55 -5.84
CA SER A 27 -8.71 -15.63 -6.83
C SER A 27 -7.26 -15.98 -7.23
N ASP A 28 -6.88 -15.71 -8.47
CA ASP A 28 -5.58 -15.96 -9.09
C ASP A 28 -4.64 -14.74 -9.09
N VAL A 29 -5.10 -13.60 -8.56
CA VAL A 29 -4.34 -12.35 -8.55
C VAL A 29 -3.94 -11.97 -7.12
N SER A 30 -2.68 -11.54 -6.95
CA SER A 30 -2.14 -11.06 -5.69
C SER A 30 -1.40 -9.74 -5.87
N TRP A 31 -1.64 -8.80 -4.95
CA TRP A 31 -1.01 -7.48 -4.93
C TRP A 31 -0.39 -7.22 -3.56
N SER A 32 0.90 -6.93 -3.51
CA SER A 32 1.52 -6.41 -2.29
C SER A 32 1.16 -4.93 -2.15
N VAL A 33 0.70 -4.55 -0.96
CA VAL A 33 0.21 -3.20 -0.63
C VAL A 33 1.27 -2.47 0.17
N TYR A 34 1.61 -1.26 -0.26
CA TYR A 34 2.56 -0.38 0.41
C TYR A 34 1.94 0.97 0.68
N LEU A 35 2.38 1.60 1.76
CA LEU A 35 2.03 2.98 2.10
C LEU A 35 3.29 3.84 2.05
N GLU A 36 3.25 4.88 1.24
CA GLU A 36 4.21 5.96 1.28
C GLU A 36 3.63 7.12 2.09
N THR A 37 4.44 7.66 3.00
CA THR A 37 4.15 8.89 3.72
C THR A 37 5.12 9.99 3.30
N ARG A 38 4.62 11.23 3.27
CA ARG A 38 5.43 12.42 2.99
C ARG A 38 4.99 13.56 3.90
N HIS A 39 5.94 14.13 4.63
CA HIS A 39 5.71 15.34 5.43
C HIS A 39 5.47 16.55 4.49
N GLN A 40 4.42 17.32 4.79
CA GLN A 40 4.00 18.54 4.10
C GLN A 40 3.66 19.60 5.14
N ASP A 41 4.60 20.54 5.35
CA ASP A 41 4.51 21.59 6.36
C ASP A 41 4.19 21.00 7.76
N ASP A 42 2.98 21.22 8.27
CA ASP A 42 2.51 20.72 9.57
C ASP A 42 1.70 19.42 9.48
N SER A 43 1.66 18.78 8.32
CA SER A 43 0.85 17.60 8.02
C SER A 43 1.67 16.48 7.38
N VAL A 44 1.08 15.29 7.33
CA VAL A 44 1.62 14.11 6.67
C VAL A 44 0.62 13.66 5.62
N ALA A 45 1.06 13.59 4.37
CA ALA A 45 0.30 13.01 3.27
C ALA A 45 0.61 11.51 3.15
N GLY A 46 -0.39 10.71 2.79
CA GLY A 46 -0.23 9.28 2.55
C GLY A 46 -0.80 8.86 1.19
N ARG A 47 -0.11 7.94 0.51
CA ARG A 47 -0.61 7.29 -0.72
C ARG A 47 -0.32 5.80 -0.71
N LEU A 48 -1.16 5.04 -1.39
CA LEU A 48 -1.03 3.59 -1.51
C LEU A 48 -0.40 3.20 -2.84
N HIS A 49 0.42 2.16 -2.78
CA HIS A 49 0.98 1.48 -3.92
C HIS A 49 0.56 0.02 -3.89
N PHE A 50 0.11 -0.48 -5.03
CA PHE A 50 -0.22 -1.87 -5.25
C PHE A 50 0.78 -2.40 -6.27
N LEU A 51 1.56 -3.41 -5.88
CA LEU A 51 2.57 -4.05 -6.72
C LEU A 51 2.20 -5.51 -6.99
N SER A 52 2.17 -5.92 -8.25
CA SER A 52 1.95 -7.31 -8.66
C SER A 52 2.91 -7.66 -9.80
N GLU A 53 3.86 -8.56 -9.53
CA GLU A 53 4.95 -8.95 -10.46
C GLU A 53 5.67 -7.73 -11.06
N ASP A 54 5.24 -7.26 -12.24
CA ASP A 54 5.81 -6.11 -12.95
C ASP A 54 4.84 -4.91 -13.09
N THR A 55 3.65 -4.99 -12.48
CA THR A 55 2.63 -3.94 -12.53
C THR A 55 2.58 -3.17 -11.22
N LEU A 56 2.79 -1.86 -11.30
CA LEU A 56 2.60 -0.92 -10.20
C LEU A 56 1.38 -0.04 -10.45
N ARG A 57 0.46 0.00 -9.49
CA ARG A 57 -0.67 0.94 -9.47
C ARG A 57 -0.57 1.79 -8.22
N THR A 58 -0.67 3.11 -8.37
CA THR A 58 -0.44 4.07 -7.30
C THR A 58 -1.61 5.02 -7.19
N THR A 59 -2.09 5.26 -5.97
CA THR A 59 -3.12 6.28 -5.72
C THR A 59 -2.51 7.69 -5.76
N GLY A 60 -3.35 8.71 -5.83
CA GLY A 60 -2.96 10.05 -5.37
C GLY A 60 -2.65 10.06 -3.85
N TRP A 61 -2.31 11.24 -3.32
CA TRP A 61 -2.22 11.46 -1.87
C TRP A 61 -3.63 11.49 -1.28
N ILE A 62 -4.15 10.32 -0.93
CA ILE A 62 -5.54 10.13 -0.46
C ILE A 62 -5.69 10.30 1.06
N PHE A 63 -4.57 10.33 1.79
CA PHE A 63 -4.54 10.65 3.20
C PHE A 63 -3.86 12.00 3.42
N LEU A 64 -4.38 12.77 4.37
CA LEU A 64 -3.76 14.00 4.88
C LEU A 64 -4.11 14.12 6.36
N GLU A 65 -3.15 13.84 7.23
CA GLU A 65 -3.34 13.78 8.69
C GLU A 65 -2.20 14.52 9.39
N TRP A 66 -2.25 14.69 10.71
CA TRP A 66 -1.23 15.44 11.46
C TRP A 66 0.01 14.60 11.79
N SER A 67 -0.08 13.27 11.66
CA SER A 67 1.04 12.37 11.95
C SER A 67 1.00 11.10 11.11
N GLU A 68 2.16 10.46 10.92
CA GLU A 68 2.24 9.14 10.30
C GLU A 68 1.42 8.07 11.05
N GLN A 69 1.28 8.21 12.38
CA GLN A 69 0.46 7.31 13.18
C GLN A 69 -1.02 7.39 12.81
N GLU A 70 -1.54 8.59 12.58
CA GLU A 70 -2.91 8.78 12.11
C GLU A 70 -3.10 8.20 10.71
N ILE A 71 -2.15 8.42 9.79
CA ILE A 71 -2.18 7.77 8.46
C ILE A 71 -2.29 6.25 8.59
N MET A 72 -1.47 5.65 9.47
CA MET A 72 -1.52 4.21 9.72
C MET A 72 -2.87 3.76 10.29
N ASN A 73 -3.45 4.52 11.22
CA ASN A 73 -4.78 4.22 11.77
C ASN A 73 -5.85 4.29 10.67
N ARG A 74 -5.83 5.33 9.83
CA ARG A 74 -6.76 5.49 8.71
C ARG A 74 -6.61 4.39 7.68
N PHE A 75 -5.40 3.90 7.43
CA PHE A 75 -5.18 2.72 6.61
C PHE A 75 -5.80 1.46 7.23
N ASN A 76 -5.61 1.24 8.53
CA ASN A 76 -6.15 0.07 9.23
C ASN A 76 -7.69 0.04 9.27
N ASP A 77 -8.34 1.17 9.05
CA ASP A 77 -9.80 1.25 8.90
C ASP A 77 -10.29 0.63 7.57
N PHE A 78 -9.41 0.47 6.55
CA PHE A 78 -9.78 -0.17 5.30
C PHE A 78 -9.92 -1.68 5.46
N SER A 79 -11.07 -2.19 5.04
CA SER A 79 -11.20 -3.63 4.79
C SER A 79 -10.44 -4.04 3.53
N PRO A 80 -10.02 -5.32 3.41
CA PRO A 80 -9.44 -5.84 2.18
C PRO A 80 -10.34 -5.62 0.94
N LEU A 81 -11.67 -5.66 1.10
CA LEU A 81 -12.61 -5.40 0.02
C LEU A 81 -12.56 -3.94 -0.46
N GLU A 82 -12.42 -2.98 0.44
CA GLU A 82 -12.29 -1.57 0.08
C GLU A 82 -10.96 -1.30 -0.61
N LEU A 83 -9.87 -1.90 -0.13
CA LEU A 83 -8.57 -1.85 -0.83
C LEU A 83 -8.67 -2.41 -2.25
N TRP A 84 -9.39 -3.52 -2.43
CA TRP A 84 -9.63 -4.08 -3.76
C TRP A 84 -10.40 -3.13 -4.68
N ARG A 85 -11.43 -2.45 -4.15
CA ARG A 85 -12.18 -1.45 -4.92
C ARG A 85 -11.34 -0.24 -5.29
N VAL A 86 -10.45 0.21 -4.40
CA VAL A 86 -9.49 1.28 -4.72
C VAL A 86 -8.56 0.82 -5.83
N LEU A 87 -8.02 -0.39 -5.77
CA LEU A 87 -7.18 -0.93 -6.82
C LEU A 87 -7.90 -1.00 -8.18
N GLU A 88 -9.16 -1.45 -8.20
CA GLU A 88 -10.00 -1.52 -9.40
C GLU A 88 -10.28 -0.12 -10.00
N SER A 89 -10.30 0.94 -9.19
CA SER A 89 -10.53 2.31 -9.67
C SER A 89 -9.30 2.98 -10.29
N LEU A 90 -8.10 2.39 -10.13
CA LEU A 90 -6.85 2.86 -10.73
C LEU A 90 -6.60 2.29 -12.14
N ALA A 91 -7.59 1.62 -12.73
CA ALA A 91 -7.51 0.96 -14.04
C ALA A 91 -7.64 1.92 -15.23
#